data_AF-A0A804QJ37-F1
#
_entry.id   AF-A0A804QJ37-F1
#
_cell.length_a   1.000
_cell.length_b   1.000
_cell.length_c   1.000
_cell.angle_alpha   90.00
_cell.angle_beta   90.00
_cell.angle_gamma   90.00
#
_symmetry.space_group_name_H-M   'P 1'
#
loop_
_entity.id
_entity.type
_entity.pdbx_description
1 polymer ?
#
loop_
_entity_poly.entity_id
_entity_poly.type
_entity_poly.pdbx_seq_one_letter_code
_entity_poly.pdbx_strand_id
1 'polypeptide(L)'
;MILQLLIRSEKDGSLCPIPQYPLYSASIALHGGSLVPYFLDEETGWVLEVDELKKQLEEARSKGISVRALVVINPGNPTGQVIIYLFVT
;
A
#
# COMPACT_ATOMS: atom_id res chain seq x y z
N MET A 1 -1.26 16.13 7.42
CA MET A 1 -1.17 15.16 6.29
C MET A 1 -2.30 14.14 6.41
N ILE A 2 -2.84 13.59 5.31
CA ILE A 2 -3.95 12.62 5.36
C ILE A 2 -3.62 11.39 6.22
N LEU A 3 -2.40 10.85 6.12
CA LEU A 3 -1.98 9.68 6.90
C LEU A 3 -2.05 9.91 8.42
N GLN A 4 -1.71 11.11 8.89
CA GLN A 4 -1.82 11.49 10.30
C GLN A 4 -3.26 11.40 10.83
N LEU A 5 -4.26 11.69 9.98
CA LEU A 5 -5.67 11.61 10.38
C LEU A 5 -6.18 10.16 10.46
N LEU A 6 -5.56 9.25 9.71
CA LEU A 6 -5.99 7.85 9.61
C LEU A 6 -5.30 6.93 10.62
N ILE A 7 -4.10 7.30 11.07
CA ILE A 7 -3.27 6.51 11.99
C ILE A 7 -3.57 6.93 13.44
N ARG A 8 -4.22 6.04 14.21
CA ARG A 8 -4.49 6.24 15.64
C ARG A 8 -3.47 5.53 16.54
N SER A 9 -2.88 4.44 16.04
CA SER A 9 -1.86 3.64 16.74
C SER A 9 -1.08 2.77 15.74
N GLU A 10 -0.11 2.02 16.25
CA GLU A 10 0.67 1.05 15.50
C GLU A 10 -0.16 -0.08 14.89
N LYS A 11 -1.41 -0.24 15.33
CA LYS A 11 -2.36 -1.20 14.76
C LYS A 11 -3.10 -0.67 13.53
N ASP A 12 -3.04 0.62 13.22
CA ASP A 12 -3.58 1.15 11.97
C ASP A 12 -2.54 1.00 10.85
N GLY A 13 -2.92 0.30 9.78
CA GLY A 13 -2.06 -0.01 8.65
C GLY A 13 -2.43 0.72 7.37
N SER A 14 -1.46 0.93 6.48
CA SER A 14 -1.70 1.40 5.11
C SER A 14 -1.02 0.47 4.11
N LEU A 15 -1.79 0.03 3.11
CA LEU A 15 -1.26 -0.72 1.96
C LEU A 15 -0.40 0.21 1.11
N CYS A 16 0.83 -0.17 0.78
CA CYS A 16 1.74 0.62 -0.05
C CYS A 16 2.46 -0.27 -1.08
N PRO A 17 2.66 0.23 -2.32
CA PRO A 17 3.31 -0.54 -3.38
C PRO A 17 4.77 -0.78 -3.04
N ILE A 18 5.29 -1.92 -3.47
CA ILE A 18 6.71 -2.22 -3.52
C ILE A 18 7.05 -2.54 -4.99
N PRO A 19 8.05 -1.87 -5.59
CA PRO A 19 8.85 -0.77 -5.03
C PRO A 19 8.10 0.58 -5.00
N GLN A 20 8.56 1.53 -4.18
CA GLN A 20 8.01 2.89 -4.08
C GLN A 20 9.06 3.95 -3.75
N TYR A 21 8.75 5.21 -4.09
CA TYR A 21 9.43 6.37 -3.50
C TYR A 21 9.13 6.46 -1.99
N PRO A 22 10.14 6.52 -1.09
CA PRO A 22 10.00 6.21 0.34
C PRO A 22 9.19 7.22 1.17
N LEU A 23 8.54 8.21 0.56
CA LEU A 23 7.75 9.22 1.27
C LEU A 23 6.63 8.59 2.12
N TYR A 24 5.93 7.58 1.59
CA TYR A 24 4.81 6.97 2.31
C TYR A 24 5.27 6.09 3.45
N SER A 25 6.32 5.28 3.27
CA SER A 25 6.87 4.46 4.36
C SER A 25 7.46 5.35 5.47
N ALA A 26 8.18 6.41 5.10
CA ALA A 26 8.69 7.38 6.05
C ALA A 26 7.56 8.09 6.81
N SER A 27 6.50 8.51 6.11
CA SER A 27 5.34 9.12 6.75
C SER A 27 4.59 8.17 7.69
N ILE A 28 4.40 6.91 7.29
CA ILE A 28 3.71 5.92 8.13
C ILE A 28 4.51 5.69 9.42
N ALA A 29 5.84 5.51 9.29
CA ALA A 29 6.73 5.36 10.43
C ALA A 29 6.72 6.59 11.34
N LEU A 30 6.78 7.80 10.76
CA LEU A 30 6.78 9.07 11.50
C LEU A 30 5.52 9.24 12.36
N HIS A 31 4.37 8.77 11.89
CA HIS A 31 3.09 8.86 12.59
C HIS A 31 2.76 7.60 13.41
N GLY A 32 3.68 6.64 13.50
CA GLY A 32 3.53 5.44 14.33
C GLY A 32 2.52 4.42 13.80
N GLY A 33 2.29 4.37 12.48
CA GLY A 33 1.42 3.38 11.83
C GLY A 33 2.19 2.16 11.31
N SER A 34 1.45 1.17 10.82
CA SER A 34 2.00 -0.03 10.19
C SER A 34 2.05 0.06 8.67
N LEU A 35 3.22 -0.21 8.09
CA LEU A 35 3.36 -0.39 6.64
C LEU A 35 2.86 -1.79 6.26
N VAL A 36 1.92 -1.87 5.34
CA VAL A 36 1.48 -3.14 4.74
C VAL A 36 1.95 -3.15 3.28
N PRO A 37 3.00 -3.91 2.94
CA PRO A 37 3.49 -3.92 1.56
C PRO A 37 2.52 -4.69 0.65
N TYR A 38 2.35 -4.22 -0.59
CA TYR A 38 1.87 -5.05 -1.69
C TYR A 38 2.83 -4.98 -2.85
N PHE A 39 3.07 -6.11 -3.49
CA PHE A 39 4.10 -6.23 -4.50
C PHE A 39 3.52 -5.98 -5.89
N LEU A 40 4.17 -5.11 -6.64
CA LEU A 40 3.90 -4.93 -8.06
C LEU A 40 4.62 -6.04 -8.84
N ASP A 41 3.99 -6.56 -9.87
CA ASP A 41 4.57 -7.63 -10.67
C ASP A 41 5.50 -7.08 -11.75
N GLU A 42 6.80 -7.28 -11.58
CA GLU A 42 7.83 -6.83 -12.52
C GLU A 42 7.71 -7.52 -13.89
N GLU A 43 7.31 -8.79 -13.94
CA GLU A 43 7.23 -9.58 -15.19
C GLU A 43 6.12 -9.08 -16.11
N THR A 44 5.05 -8.53 -15.54
CA THR A 44 3.92 -7.95 -16.28
C THR A 44 3.98 -6.43 -16.43
N GLY A 45 5.13 -5.81 -16.12
CA GLY A 45 5.34 -4.37 -16.31
C GLY A 45 4.89 -3.51 -15.12
N TRP A 46 5.12 -4.01 -13.91
CA TRP A 46 4.77 -3.38 -12.62
C TRP A 46 3.26 -3.22 -12.40
N VAL A 47 2.48 -4.17 -12.92
CA VAL A 47 1.02 -4.18 -12.76
C VAL A 47 0.66 -4.43 -11.30
N LEU A 48 -0.40 -3.76 -10.86
CA LEU A 48 -1.03 -4.01 -9.57
C LEU A 48 -2.08 -5.10 -9.75
N GLU A 49 -1.93 -6.20 -9.01
CA GLU A 49 -2.89 -7.30 -8.99
C GLU A 49 -3.78 -7.26 -7.75
N VAL A 50 -5.09 -7.41 -7.96
CA VAL A 50 -6.08 -7.38 -6.88
C VAL A 50 -5.94 -8.58 -5.93
N ASP A 51 -5.52 -9.73 -6.45
CA ASP A 51 -5.32 -10.93 -5.62
C ASP A 51 -4.13 -10.78 -4.68
N GLU A 52 -3.05 -10.13 -5.13
CA GLU A 52 -1.94 -9.76 -4.25
C GLU A 52 -2.38 -8.73 -3.19
N LEU A 53 -3.18 -7.72 -3.56
CA LEU A 53 -3.76 -6.79 -2.56
C LEU A 53 -4.62 -7.52 -1.51
N LYS A 54 -5.49 -8.44 -1.93
CA LYS A 54 -6.35 -9.22 -1.03
C LYS A 54 -5.51 -10.08 -0.09
N LYS A 55 -4.50 -10.76 -0.62
CA LYS A 55 -3.58 -11.58 0.16
C LYS A 55 -2.88 -10.74 1.25
N GLN A 56 -2.32 -9.58 0.90
CA GLN A 56 -1.63 -8.71 1.86
C GLN A 56 -2.58 -8.11 2.89
N LEU A 57 -3.80 -7.77 2.47
CA LEU A 57 -4.86 -7.30 3.38
C LEU A 57 -5.24 -8.36 4.42
N GLU A 58 -5.49 -9.61 3.99
CA GLU A 58 -5.84 -10.70 4.90
C GLU A 58 -4.67 -11.08 5.81
N GLU A 59 -3.44 -11.10 5.29
CA GLU A 59 -2.25 -11.31 6.10
C GLU A 59 -2.10 -10.22 7.18
N ALA A 60 -2.30 -8.95 6.84
CA ALA A 60 -2.27 -7.85 7.81
C ALA A 60 -3.37 -7.97 8.87
N ARG A 61 -4.60 -8.31 8.47
CA ARG A 61 -5.72 -8.56 9.38
C ARG A 61 -5.43 -9.70 10.35
N SER A 62 -4.83 -10.79 9.87
CA SER A 62 -4.44 -11.94 10.70
C SER A 62 -3.41 -11.57 11.78
N LYS A 63 -2.58 -10.55 11.53
CA LYS A 63 -1.60 -9.97 12.47
C LYS A 63 -2.21 -8.90 13.40
N GLY A 64 -3.53 -8.68 13.33
CA GLY A 64 -4.25 -7.69 14.13
C GLY A 64 -4.06 -6.25 13.64
N ILE A 65 -3.66 -6.03 12.38
CA ILE A 65 -3.56 -4.70 11.77
C ILE A 65 -4.90 -4.32 11.14
N SER A 66 -5.45 -3.18 11.54
CA SER A 66 -6.60 -2.54 10.91
C SER A 66 -6.12 -1.72 9.72
N VAL A 67 -6.23 -2.25 8.51
CA VAL A 67 -5.86 -1.50 7.29
C VAL A 67 -6.88 -0.38 7.04
N ARG A 68 -6.40 0.87 6.96
CA ARG A 68 -7.23 2.08 6.87
C ARG A 68 -7.14 2.79 5.53
N ALA A 69 -6.10 2.50 4.75
CA ALA A 69 -5.85 3.14 3.46
C ALA A 69 -5.14 2.19 2.49
N LEU A 70 -5.35 2.46 1.20
CA LEU A 70 -4.56 1.94 0.09
C LEU A 70 -3.87 3.13 -0.59
N VAL A 71 -2.55 3.11 -0.61
CA VAL A 71 -1.74 4.07 -1.37
C VAL A 71 -1.55 3.53 -2.77
N VAL A 72 -1.88 4.32 -3.78
CA VAL A 72 -1.61 4.03 -5.18
C VAL A 72 -0.79 5.17 -5.76
N ILE A 73 0.30 4.84 -6.47
CA ILE A 73 1.15 5.82 -7.15
C ILE A 73 0.93 5.65 -8.65
N ASN A 74 0.35 6.66 -9.31
CA ASN A 74 0.01 6.62 -10.73
C ASN A 74 0.22 8.01 -11.37
N PRO A 75 1.09 8.17 -12.38
CA PRO A 75 2.06 7.18 -12.86
C PRO A 75 3.00 6.71 -11.74
N GLY A 76 3.43 5.45 -11.80
CA GLY A 76 4.24 4.86 -10.74
C GLY A 76 5.62 5.52 -10.61
N ASN A 77 6.11 5.60 -9.38
CA ASN A 77 7.45 6.07 -9.06
C ASN A 77 8.05 5.11 -8.02
N PRO A 78 9.13 4.37 -8.32
CA PRO A 78 10.08 4.56 -9.43
C PRO A 78 9.75 3.80 -10.74
N THR A 79 8.62 3.12 -10.81
CA THR A 79 8.32 2.07 -11.80
C THR A 79 7.79 2.57 -13.15
N GLY A 80 7.26 3.80 -13.23
CA GLY A 80 6.84 4.43 -14.48
C GLY A 80 5.57 3.87 -15.15
N GLN A 81 4.94 2.83 -14.60
CA GLN A 81 3.70 2.25 -15.14
C GLN A 81 2.51 3.20 -14.97
N VAL A 82 1.51 3.03 -15.84
CA VAL A 82 0.23 3.74 -15.75
C VAL A 82 -0.87 2.72 -15.54
N ILE A 83 -1.65 2.90 -14.48
CA ILE A 83 -2.82 2.06 -14.21
C ILE A 83 -3.93 2.45 -15.18
N ILE A 84 -4.33 1.49 -16.00
CA ILE A 84 -5.33 1.68 -17.06
C ILE A 84 -6.74 1.43 -16.53
N TYR A 85 -6.90 0.37 -15.73
CA TYR A 85 -8.13 0.02 -15.02
C TYR A 85 -7.80 -0.70 -13.72
N LEU A 86 -8.47 -0.32 -12.63
CA LEU A 86 -8.46 -1.05 -11.37
C LEU A 86 -9.90 -1.47 -11.08
N PHE A 87 -10.19 -2.77 -11.20
CA PHE A 87 -11.52 -3.31 -10.93
C PHE A 87 -11.57 -3.84 -9.49
N VAL A 88 -12.28 -3.14 -8.62
CA VAL A 88 -12.48 -3.53 -7.22
C VAL A 88 -13.95 -3.84 -7.03
N THR A 89 -14.33 -5.11 -7.16
CA THR A 89 -15.70 -5.61 -6.92
C THR A 89 -15.74 -6.45 -5.66
#